data_AF-A0A947BR94-F1
#
_entry.id   AF-A0A947BR94-F1
#
_cell.length_a   1.000
_cell.length_b   1.000
_cell.length_c   1.000
_cell.angle_alpha   90.00
_cell.angle_beta   90.00
_cell.angle_gamma   90.00
#
_symmetry.space_group_name_H-M   'P 1'
#
loop_
_entity.id
_entity.type
_entity.pdbx_description
1 polymer ?
#
loop_
_entity_poly.entity_id
_entity_poly.type
_entity_poly.pdbx_seq_one_letter_code
_entity_poly.pdbx_strand_id
1 'polypeptide(L)'
;RAVGNGARGFQFGNSSMATGPQDPNEPIMGGNPSQPLVQQTNVLVYYNVAENNGEGGFYFSDFDNSTVRYNEARNNLQTLGGFMGFGSGFWIDMDSNNDRFEYNIATGNERSGFFWRRFGVADQIISYNQSTGNQNHGYMLMGNALTITHNTATNNAQDGYHHMGYDQVLEFAYNTSVGNSGTGVTFGPEFAAGMTSIDDMHHNNIINNNPGGNCGLQNNFQNNGVTTHTDFWGNMYIAGPGANPADALCGMTTIANTPTTSMN
;
A
#
# COMPACT_ATOMS: atom_id res chain seq x y z
N ARG A 1 -22.67 7.08 2.68
CA ARG A 1 -21.70 7.87 3.49
C ARG A 1 -21.73 7.32 4.91
N ALA A 2 -20.58 7.06 5.52
CA ALA A 2 -20.44 6.57 6.89
C ALA A 2 -19.56 7.55 7.68
N VAL A 3 -20.06 8.08 8.81
CA VAL A 3 -19.38 9.14 9.57
C VAL A 3 -19.48 8.88 11.07
N GLY A 4 -18.35 8.93 11.76
CA GLY A 4 -18.34 8.94 13.23
C GLY A 4 -18.68 7.60 13.87
N ASN A 5 -18.55 6.48 13.15
CA ASN A 5 -18.78 5.17 13.73
C ASN A 5 -17.68 4.85 14.74
N GLY A 6 -18.01 4.18 15.85
CA GLY A 6 -17.01 3.68 16.80
C GLY A 6 -16.09 2.61 16.19
N ALA A 7 -16.61 1.90 15.17
CA ALA A 7 -15.92 0.86 14.42
C ALA A 7 -15.53 1.37 13.01
N ARG A 8 -15.65 0.51 11.98
CA ARG A 8 -15.33 0.81 10.58
C ARG A 8 -16.43 1.63 9.89
N GLY A 9 -16.08 2.35 8.83
CA GLY A 9 -17.06 3.06 7.99
C GLY A 9 -17.89 2.11 7.13
N PHE A 10 -17.23 1.29 6.31
CA PHE A 10 -17.84 0.26 5.47
C PHE A 10 -17.07 -1.05 5.58
N GLN A 11 -17.79 -2.16 5.50
CA GLN A 11 -17.22 -3.51 5.55
C GLN A 11 -17.80 -4.38 4.43
N PHE A 12 -16.92 -5.05 3.70
CA PHE A 12 -17.21 -5.95 2.59
C PHE A 12 -16.51 -7.30 2.82
N GLY A 13 -17.29 -8.37 2.68
CA GLY A 13 -16.93 -9.76 2.97
C GLY A 13 -16.49 -10.03 4.41
N ASN A 14 -15.75 -11.12 4.66
CA ASN A 14 -15.68 -11.70 6.00
C ASN A 14 -14.63 -11.04 6.91
N SER A 15 -15.03 -10.58 8.10
CA SER A 15 -14.04 -10.15 9.08
C SER A 15 -13.39 -11.38 9.72
N SER A 16 -12.18 -11.71 9.26
CA SER A 16 -11.33 -12.74 9.90
C SER A 16 -10.99 -12.44 11.36
N MET A 17 -11.29 -11.23 11.84
CA MET A 17 -10.97 -10.76 13.19
C MET A 17 -12.16 -10.75 14.16
N ALA A 18 -13.31 -11.30 13.75
CA ALA A 18 -14.46 -11.50 14.64
C ALA A 18 -14.25 -12.66 15.63
N THR A 19 -13.20 -12.60 16.46
CA THR A 19 -13.07 -13.48 17.64
C THR A 19 -13.68 -12.87 18.91
N GLY A 20 -14.22 -11.65 18.82
CA GLY A 20 -15.09 -11.03 19.83
C GLY A 20 -16.56 -11.01 19.41
N PRO A 21 -17.50 -10.73 20.33
CA PRO A 21 -18.88 -10.45 19.94
C PRO A 21 -18.87 -9.32 18.91
N GLN A 22 -19.44 -9.55 17.72
CA GLN A 22 -19.63 -8.52 16.70
C GLN A 22 -20.15 -7.26 17.39
N ASP A 23 -19.46 -6.13 17.18
CA ASP A 23 -19.98 -4.86 17.64
C ASP A 23 -21.33 -4.64 16.93
N PRO A 24 -22.46 -4.60 17.66
CA PRO A 24 -23.77 -4.41 17.04
C PRO A 24 -23.90 -3.07 16.30
N ASN A 25 -22.91 -2.19 16.41
CA ASN A 25 -22.83 -0.91 15.72
C ASN A 25 -21.97 -0.94 14.43
N GLU A 26 -21.46 -2.10 14.00
CA GLU A 26 -20.83 -2.21 12.67
C GLU A 26 -21.89 -1.98 11.59
N PRO A 27 -21.74 -0.96 10.72
CA PRO A 27 -22.64 -0.76 9.59
C PRO A 27 -22.35 -1.85 8.55
N ILE A 28 -23.09 -2.94 8.64
CA ILE A 28 -23.13 -3.96 7.60
C ILE A 28 -24.06 -3.43 6.52
N MET A 29 -23.49 -3.03 5.38
CA MET A 29 -24.28 -2.72 4.19
C MET A 29 -24.87 -4.03 3.64
N GLY A 30 -26.08 -4.38 4.08
CA GLY A 30 -26.96 -5.34 3.40
C GLY A 30 -27.19 -6.70 4.07
N GLY A 31 -26.79 -6.92 5.33
CA GLY A 31 -27.00 -8.19 6.03
C GLY A 31 -27.40 -8.01 7.49
N ASN A 32 -28.25 -8.91 7.99
CA ASN A 32 -28.49 -9.07 9.42
C ASN A 32 -27.12 -9.31 10.10
N PRO A 33 -26.75 -8.58 11.17
CA PRO A 33 -25.47 -8.79 11.87
C PRO A 33 -25.22 -10.23 12.29
N SER A 34 -26.27 -11.04 12.46
CA SER A 34 -26.13 -12.47 12.75
C SER A 34 -25.84 -13.37 11.53
N GLN A 35 -25.71 -12.84 10.31
CA GLN A 35 -25.34 -13.65 9.15
C GLN A 35 -23.84 -13.55 8.89
N PRO A 36 -23.14 -14.70 8.78
CA PRO A 36 -21.73 -14.69 8.43
C PRO A 36 -21.58 -13.95 7.11
N LEU A 37 -20.67 -12.98 7.09
CA LEU A 37 -20.32 -12.27 5.88
C LEU A 37 -19.72 -13.29 4.93
N VAL A 38 -20.50 -13.67 3.93
CA VAL A 38 -20.09 -14.61 2.87
C VAL A 38 -19.17 -13.89 1.89
N GLN A 39 -18.32 -14.66 1.22
CA GLN A 39 -17.51 -14.21 0.09
C GLN A 39 -18.35 -13.37 -0.87
N GLN A 40 -17.86 -12.19 -1.20
CA GLN A 40 -18.52 -11.24 -2.07
C GLN A 40 -17.81 -11.24 -3.42
N THR A 41 -18.56 -11.46 -4.50
CA THR A 41 -17.98 -11.50 -5.85
C THR A 41 -18.70 -10.54 -6.78
N ASN A 42 -17.97 -9.94 -7.73
CA ASN A 42 -18.51 -9.03 -8.75
C ASN A 42 -19.22 -7.80 -8.14
N VAL A 43 -18.69 -7.27 -7.03
CA VAL A 43 -19.24 -6.10 -6.35
C VAL A 43 -18.62 -4.83 -6.91
N LEU A 44 -19.45 -3.79 -7.08
CA LEU A 44 -19.00 -2.45 -7.40
C LEU A 44 -19.22 -1.52 -6.20
N VAL A 45 -18.14 -1.02 -5.63
CA VAL A 45 -18.15 -0.02 -4.54
C VAL A 45 -17.71 1.32 -5.12
N TYR A 46 -18.62 2.30 -5.15
CA TYR A 46 -18.35 3.56 -5.83
C TYR A 46 -19.07 4.76 -5.22
N TYR A 47 -18.42 5.94 -5.27
CA TYR A 47 -18.91 7.21 -4.74
C TYR A 47 -19.33 7.20 -3.26
N ASN A 48 -18.60 6.43 -2.44
CA ASN A 48 -18.80 6.42 -0.99
C ASN A 48 -17.78 7.31 -0.29
N VAL A 49 -18.18 7.85 0.87
CA VAL A 49 -17.31 8.60 1.78
C VAL A 49 -17.37 7.96 3.16
N ALA A 50 -16.20 7.59 3.69
CA ALA A 50 -16.00 7.09 5.05
C ALA A 50 -15.13 8.07 5.84
N GLU A 51 -15.66 8.66 6.90
CA GLU A 51 -15.03 9.78 7.60
C GLU A 51 -15.10 9.65 9.12
N ASN A 52 -14.01 9.97 9.83
CA ASN A 52 -13.98 10.00 11.31
C ASN A 52 -14.46 8.69 11.98
N ASN A 53 -14.23 7.53 11.36
CA ASN A 53 -14.60 6.24 11.95
C ASN A 53 -13.47 5.70 12.83
N GLY A 54 -13.79 4.98 13.90
CA GLY A 54 -12.86 4.57 14.96
C GLY A 54 -11.88 3.46 14.60
N GLU A 55 -12.16 2.65 13.56
CA GLU A 55 -11.29 1.54 13.17
C GLU A 55 -10.78 1.61 11.72
N GLY A 56 -11.17 2.64 10.96
CA GLY A 56 -10.81 2.78 9.55
C GLY A 56 -12.00 3.10 8.65
N GLY A 57 -11.70 3.45 7.40
CA GLY A 57 -12.71 3.86 6.42
C GLY A 57 -13.44 2.67 5.79
N PHE A 58 -12.73 1.95 4.92
CA PHE A 58 -13.26 0.81 4.19
C PHE A 58 -12.46 -0.46 4.52
N TYR A 59 -13.16 -1.56 4.75
CA TYR A 59 -12.57 -2.88 4.94
C TYR A 59 -13.09 -3.86 3.88
N PHE A 60 -12.18 -4.62 3.28
CA PHE A 60 -12.45 -5.66 2.29
C PHE A 60 -11.73 -6.95 2.69
N SER A 61 -12.43 -8.07 2.68
CA SER A 61 -11.87 -9.42 2.87
C SER A 61 -12.79 -10.41 2.17
N ASP A 62 -12.30 -11.54 1.65
CA ASP A 62 -13.11 -12.45 0.83
C ASP A 62 -13.89 -11.70 -0.28
N PHE A 63 -13.24 -10.70 -0.89
CA PHE A 63 -13.81 -9.80 -1.89
C PHE A 63 -13.17 -10.10 -3.24
N ASP A 64 -13.90 -10.68 -4.18
CA ASP A 64 -13.30 -11.19 -5.42
C ASP A 64 -13.91 -10.62 -6.69
N ASN A 65 -13.09 -10.48 -7.72
CA ASN A 65 -13.46 -10.02 -9.06
C ASN A 65 -14.26 -8.71 -8.99
N SER A 66 -13.91 -7.85 -8.05
CA SER A 66 -14.72 -6.70 -7.67
C SER A 66 -13.98 -5.40 -7.97
N THR A 67 -14.71 -4.29 -7.98
CA THR A 67 -14.16 -2.98 -8.33
C THR A 67 -14.53 -1.96 -7.26
N VAL A 68 -13.51 -1.26 -6.76
CA VAL A 68 -13.62 -0.18 -5.78
C VAL A 68 -13.10 1.09 -6.43
N ARG A 69 -13.98 2.06 -6.68
CA ARG A 69 -13.56 3.28 -7.38
C ARG A 69 -14.27 4.55 -6.97
N TYR A 70 -13.57 5.69 -7.06
CA TYR A 70 -14.12 7.00 -6.70
C TYR A 70 -14.66 7.07 -5.27
N ASN A 71 -14.09 6.30 -4.35
CA ASN A 71 -14.44 6.37 -2.93
C ASN A 71 -13.42 7.23 -2.19
N GLU A 72 -13.82 7.72 -1.01
CA GLU A 72 -12.99 8.60 -0.22
C GLU A 72 -13.00 8.23 1.27
N ALA A 73 -11.81 8.07 1.83
CA ALA A 73 -11.59 7.74 3.23
C ALA A 73 -10.80 8.87 3.92
N ARG A 74 -11.43 9.56 4.88
CA ARG A 74 -10.83 10.75 5.51
C ARG A 74 -10.81 10.67 7.03
N ASN A 75 -9.71 11.08 7.65
CA ASN A 75 -9.63 11.30 9.10
C ASN A 75 -10.10 10.10 9.94
N ASN A 76 -9.96 8.87 9.44
CA ASN A 76 -10.34 7.69 10.21
C ASN A 76 -9.28 7.43 11.28
N LEU A 77 -9.75 6.98 12.44
CA LEU A 77 -8.99 6.83 13.67
C LEU A 77 -8.66 5.35 13.93
N GLN A 78 -7.78 5.13 14.89
CA GLN A 78 -7.34 3.84 15.40
C GLN A 78 -7.66 3.75 16.90
N THR A 79 -8.95 3.75 17.25
CA THR A 79 -9.41 3.66 18.64
C THR A 79 -9.02 2.34 19.30
N LEU A 80 -8.85 1.27 18.51
CA LEU A 80 -8.36 -0.03 18.95
C LEU A 80 -6.87 -0.20 18.64
N GLY A 81 -6.07 -0.48 19.67
CA GLY A 81 -4.67 -0.86 19.52
C GLY A 81 -4.48 -2.23 18.84
N GLY A 82 -3.31 -2.46 18.25
CA GLY A 82 -2.77 -3.82 18.04
C GLY A 82 -2.80 -4.41 16.63
N PHE A 83 -3.60 -3.91 15.69
CA PHE A 83 -3.65 -4.48 14.32
C PHE A 83 -3.18 -3.49 13.27
N MET A 84 -2.36 -3.95 12.32
CA MET A 84 -1.70 -3.10 11.32
C MET A 84 -2.68 -2.27 10.46
N GLY A 85 -3.84 -2.83 10.13
CA GLY A 85 -4.82 -2.19 9.26
C GLY A 85 -5.77 -1.18 9.92
N PHE A 86 -5.95 -1.22 11.25
CA PHE A 86 -6.85 -0.28 11.92
C PHE A 86 -6.43 1.18 11.74
N GLY A 87 -7.40 2.07 11.55
CA GLY A 87 -7.15 3.48 11.25
C GLY A 87 -6.62 3.77 9.86
N SER A 88 -6.63 2.78 8.96
CA SER A 88 -6.34 3.01 7.55
C SER A 88 -7.56 3.53 6.79
N GLY A 89 -7.33 4.26 5.70
CA GLY A 89 -8.40 4.71 4.83
C GLY A 89 -9.10 3.54 4.12
N PHE A 90 -8.30 2.73 3.44
CA PHE A 90 -8.71 1.49 2.80
C PHE A 90 -7.87 0.35 3.36
N TRP A 91 -8.52 -0.67 3.90
CA TRP A 91 -7.90 -1.90 4.36
C TRP A 91 -8.40 -3.06 3.52
N ILE A 92 -7.49 -3.61 2.71
CA ILE A 92 -7.70 -4.81 1.92
C ILE A 92 -7.01 -5.96 2.64
N ASP A 93 -7.80 -6.95 3.03
CA ASP A 93 -7.40 -8.08 3.84
C ASP A 93 -7.45 -9.40 3.05
N MET A 94 -7.20 -10.51 3.77
CA MET A 94 -7.05 -11.85 3.23
C MET A 94 -8.18 -12.26 2.27
N ASP A 95 -7.79 -13.14 1.35
CA ASP A 95 -8.69 -13.87 0.45
C ASP A 95 -9.50 -13.01 -0.54
N SER A 96 -9.06 -11.77 -0.79
CA SER A 96 -9.57 -10.93 -1.89
C SER A 96 -8.76 -11.14 -3.18
N ASN A 97 -9.41 -11.45 -4.31
CA ASN A 97 -8.77 -11.92 -5.54
C ASN A 97 -9.28 -11.18 -6.79
N ASN A 98 -8.37 -10.78 -7.69
CA ASN A 98 -8.71 -10.16 -8.99
C ASN A 98 -9.48 -8.85 -8.87
N ASP A 99 -9.20 -8.06 -7.82
CA ASP A 99 -9.89 -6.80 -7.60
C ASP A 99 -9.18 -5.62 -8.25
N ARG A 100 -9.96 -4.56 -8.45
CA ARG A 100 -9.52 -3.31 -9.04
C ARG A 100 -9.83 -2.16 -8.10
N PHE A 101 -8.79 -1.48 -7.64
CA PHE A 101 -8.89 -0.29 -6.82
C PHE A 101 -8.43 0.90 -7.65
N GLU A 102 -9.37 1.75 -8.06
CA GLU A 102 -9.13 2.81 -9.03
C GLU A 102 -9.67 4.16 -8.59
N TYR A 103 -8.92 5.25 -8.74
CA TYR A 103 -9.42 6.61 -8.47
C TYR A 103 -9.96 6.84 -7.05
N ASN A 104 -9.48 6.11 -6.05
CA ASN A 104 -9.87 6.31 -4.65
C ASN A 104 -8.95 7.33 -3.97
N ILE A 105 -9.47 8.04 -2.97
CA ILE A 105 -8.75 9.06 -2.22
C ILE A 105 -8.70 8.69 -0.73
N ALA A 106 -7.51 8.63 -0.17
CA ALA A 106 -7.29 8.43 1.26
C ALA A 106 -6.56 9.64 1.85
N THR A 107 -7.13 10.32 2.85
CA THR A 107 -6.55 11.55 3.38
C THR A 107 -6.64 11.65 4.90
N GLY A 108 -5.54 12.02 5.57
CA GLY A 108 -5.57 12.37 6.99
C GLY A 108 -5.89 11.22 7.93
N ASN A 109 -5.77 9.96 7.49
CA ASN A 109 -6.07 8.81 8.34
C ASN A 109 -4.96 8.60 9.39
N GLU A 110 -5.31 8.07 10.56
CA GLU A 110 -4.40 7.83 11.69
C GLU A 110 -3.33 6.76 11.39
N ARG A 111 -3.52 5.97 10.34
CA ARG A 111 -2.50 5.06 9.83
C ARG A 111 -2.20 5.30 8.36
N SER A 112 -2.36 4.27 7.54
CA SER A 112 -1.99 4.30 6.13
C SER A 112 -3.18 4.77 5.30
N GLY A 113 -2.93 5.39 4.16
CA GLY A 113 -4.02 5.67 3.23
C GLY A 113 -4.62 4.36 2.69
N PHE A 114 -3.74 3.50 2.19
CA PHE A 114 -4.06 2.15 1.73
C PHE A 114 -3.21 1.14 2.49
N PHE A 115 -3.84 0.16 3.11
CA PHE A 115 -3.19 -0.98 3.75
C PHE A 115 -3.64 -2.26 3.04
N TRP A 116 -2.68 -2.98 2.48
CA TRP A 116 -2.90 -4.19 1.72
C TRP A 116 -2.26 -5.35 2.46
N ARG A 117 -3.04 -6.37 2.81
CA ARG A 117 -2.55 -7.61 3.44
C ARG A 117 -3.17 -8.81 2.76
N ARG A 118 -2.36 -9.59 2.06
CA ARG A 118 -2.81 -10.77 1.33
C ARG A 118 -1.74 -11.85 1.19
N PHE A 119 -2.20 -13.08 1.33
CA PHE A 119 -1.45 -14.30 1.02
C PHE A 119 -2.22 -15.03 -0.10
N GLY A 120 -1.64 -15.26 -1.28
CA GLY A 120 -2.35 -15.84 -2.44
C GLY A 120 -1.62 -15.63 -3.75
N VAL A 121 -2.22 -15.95 -4.91
CA VAL A 121 -1.57 -15.87 -6.26
C VAL A 121 -2.42 -15.17 -7.34
N ALA A 122 -3.49 -14.47 -6.97
CA ALA A 122 -4.32 -13.80 -7.99
C ALA A 122 -3.90 -12.34 -8.20
N ASP A 123 -4.13 -11.79 -9.37
CA ASP A 123 -3.72 -10.44 -9.71
C ASP A 123 -4.53 -9.40 -8.92
N GLN A 124 -3.91 -8.27 -8.57
CA GLN A 124 -4.60 -7.13 -7.98
C GLN A 124 -4.14 -5.85 -8.66
N ILE A 125 -5.10 -5.02 -9.08
CA ILE A 125 -4.81 -3.79 -9.79
C ILE A 125 -5.09 -2.61 -8.87
N ILE A 126 -4.04 -1.84 -8.60
CA ILE A 126 -4.08 -0.63 -7.78
C ILE A 126 -3.67 0.51 -8.70
N SER A 127 -4.61 1.32 -9.15
CA SER A 127 -4.28 2.40 -10.09
C SER A 127 -4.98 3.73 -9.87
N TYR A 128 -4.33 4.83 -10.24
CA TYR A 128 -4.90 6.18 -10.16
C TYR A 128 -5.44 6.58 -8.77
N ASN A 129 -5.00 5.93 -7.69
CA ASN A 129 -5.41 6.28 -6.34
C ASN A 129 -4.53 7.41 -5.80
N GLN A 130 -5.05 8.15 -4.83
CA GLN A 130 -4.35 9.21 -4.14
C GLN A 130 -4.33 8.98 -2.62
N SER A 131 -3.15 9.06 -2.02
CA SER A 131 -2.93 8.95 -0.59
C SER A 131 -2.20 10.19 -0.06
N THR A 132 -2.82 10.97 0.82
CA THR A 132 -2.29 12.28 1.26
C THR A 132 -2.37 12.50 2.77
N GLY A 133 -1.27 12.90 3.41
CA GLY A 133 -1.32 13.40 4.79
C GLY A 133 -1.71 12.37 5.84
N ASN A 134 -1.52 11.08 5.58
CA ASN A 134 -1.81 10.03 6.56
C ASN A 134 -0.66 9.92 7.59
N GLN A 135 -0.96 9.52 8.82
CA GLN A 135 0.00 9.50 9.94
C GLN A 135 0.98 8.30 9.89
N ASN A 136 0.79 7.40 8.94
CA ASN A 136 1.75 6.34 8.63
C ASN A 136 2.18 6.42 7.15
N HIS A 137 2.02 5.35 6.37
CA HIS A 137 2.43 5.28 4.97
C HIS A 137 1.35 5.80 4.02
N GLY A 138 1.74 6.20 2.82
CA GLY A 138 0.77 6.40 1.74
C GLY A 138 0.09 5.07 1.37
N TYR A 139 0.92 4.09 1.04
CA TYR A 139 0.57 2.71 0.70
C TYR A 139 1.45 1.78 1.52
N MET A 140 0.84 0.88 2.28
CA MET A 140 1.52 -0.19 3.01
C MET A 140 1.08 -1.50 2.38
N LEU A 141 2.01 -2.15 1.69
CA LEU A 141 1.75 -3.20 0.74
C LEU A 141 2.36 -4.49 1.27
N MET A 142 1.50 -5.48 1.52
CA MET A 142 1.83 -6.85 1.87
C MET A 142 0.96 -7.75 1.01
N GLY A 143 1.24 -7.86 -0.28
CA GLY A 143 0.44 -8.67 -1.19
C GLY A 143 1.25 -9.33 -2.30
N ASN A 144 0.73 -10.46 -2.77
CA ASN A 144 1.25 -11.15 -3.93
C ASN A 144 0.49 -10.71 -5.21
N ALA A 145 1.20 -10.76 -6.34
CA ALA A 145 0.74 -10.43 -7.68
C ALA A 145 0.13 -9.00 -7.83
N LEU A 146 0.81 -7.99 -7.27
CA LEU A 146 0.33 -6.59 -7.32
C LEU A 146 0.76 -5.86 -8.59
N THR A 147 -0.20 -5.24 -9.29
CA THR A 147 0.03 -4.25 -10.36
C THR A 147 -0.32 -2.87 -9.82
N ILE A 148 0.69 -2.05 -9.57
CA ILE A 148 0.56 -0.74 -8.92
C ILE A 148 0.98 0.34 -9.91
N THR A 149 0.03 1.07 -10.49
CA THR A 149 0.37 2.08 -11.50
C THR A 149 -0.35 3.40 -11.36
N HIS A 150 0.29 4.50 -11.74
CA HIS A 150 -0.34 5.84 -11.76
C HIS A 150 -0.88 6.33 -10.40
N ASN A 151 -0.42 5.77 -9.28
CA ASN A 151 -0.86 6.19 -7.96
C ASN A 151 -0.04 7.41 -7.48
N THR A 152 -0.57 8.12 -6.49
CA THR A 152 0.11 9.27 -5.89
C THR A 152 0.13 9.16 -4.36
N ALA A 153 1.31 9.19 -3.76
CA ALA A 153 1.54 9.25 -2.31
C ALA A 153 2.20 10.57 -1.91
N THR A 154 1.50 11.44 -1.17
CA THR A 154 2.02 12.77 -0.82
C THR A 154 1.91 13.11 0.66
N ASN A 155 2.95 13.74 1.20
CA ASN A 155 2.95 14.31 2.55
C ASN A 155 2.52 13.33 3.66
N ASN A 156 2.74 12.02 3.50
CA ASN A 156 2.48 11.05 4.55
C ASN A 156 3.60 11.11 5.61
N ALA A 157 3.29 10.77 6.86
CA ALA A 157 4.23 10.91 7.97
C ALA A 157 5.34 9.84 7.99
N GLN A 158 5.21 8.79 7.18
CA GLN A 158 6.28 7.82 6.91
C GLN A 158 6.51 7.71 5.40
N ASP A 159 6.67 6.50 4.88
CA ASP A 159 6.99 6.28 3.47
C ASP A 159 5.79 6.54 2.54
N GLY A 160 6.06 6.90 1.29
CA GLY A 160 5.01 6.96 0.28
C GLY A 160 4.48 5.58 -0.06
N TYR A 161 5.38 4.66 -0.42
CA TYR A 161 5.09 3.25 -0.68
C TYR A 161 5.99 2.39 0.21
N HIS A 162 5.40 1.54 1.02
CA HIS A 162 6.11 0.65 1.94
C HIS A 162 5.75 -0.79 1.62
N HIS A 163 6.67 -1.52 1.00
CA HIS A 163 6.49 -2.93 0.64
C HIS A 163 7.04 -3.83 1.76
N MET A 164 6.26 -4.79 2.21
CA MET A 164 6.59 -5.70 3.32
C MET A 164 6.20 -7.13 3.00
N GLY A 165 7.12 -8.07 3.23
CA GLY A 165 6.83 -9.50 3.18
C GLY A 165 7.08 -10.15 1.82
N TYR A 166 6.54 -11.37 1.64
CA TYR A 166 6.81 -12.28 0.51
C TYR A 166 6.13 -11.88 -0.80
N ASP A 167 6.12 -10.58 -1.10
CA ASP A 167 5.34 -9.99 -2.17
C ASP A 167 5.98 -10.25 -3.54
N GLN A 168 5.19 -10.71 -4.50
CA GLN A 168 5.50 -10.54 -5.91
C GLN A 168 4.76 -9.29 -6.41
N VAL A 169 5.51 -8.24 -6.70
CA VAL A 169 4.97 -7.07 -7.41
C VAL A 169 5.15 -7.36 -8.89
N LEU A 170 4.04 -7.48 -9.64
CA LEU A 170 4.06 -7.70 -11.09
C LEU A 170 4.32 -6.42 -11.88
N GLU A 171 3.96 -5.27 -11.33
CA GLU A 171 4.23 -3.98 -11.96
C GLU A 171 4.21 -2.87 -10.91
N PHE A 172 5.17 -1.96 -11.01
CA PHE A 172 5.22 -0.74 -10.22
C PHE A 172 5.67 0.42 -11.12
N ALA A 173 4.72 1.04 -11.82
CA ALA A 173 5.06 2.00 -12.86
C ALA A 173 4.25 3.30 -12.79
N TYR A 174 4.83 4.41 -13.24
CA TYR A 174 4.14 5.71 -13.31
C TYR A 174 3.60 6.23 -11.98
N ASN A 175 4.09 5.73 -10.85
CA ASN A 175 3.68 6.19 -9.53
C ASN A 175 4.44 7.45 -9.12
N THR A 176 3.81 8.28 -8.30
CA THR A 176 4.38 9.52 -7.78
C THR A 176 4.45 9.48 -6.26
N SER A 177 5.61 9.74 -5.69
CA SER A 177 5.82 9.85 -4.23
C SER A 177 6.53 11.15 -3.90
N VAL A 178 5.86 12.08 -3.19
CA VAL A 178 6.41 13.42 -2.94
C VAL A 178 6.14 13.91 -1.52
N GLY A 179 7.15 14.49 -0.88
CA GLY A 179 7.01 15.20 0.39
C GLY A 179 6.64 14.31 1.58
N ASN A 180 6.74 12.98 1.46
CA ASN A 180 6.54 12.12 2.62
C ASN A 180 7.75 12.24 3.58
N SER A 181 7.51 12.11 4.89
CA SER A 181 8.56 12.31 5.90
C SER A 181 9.55 11.14 5.96
N GLY A 182 9.10 9.96 5.54
CA GLY A 182 9.93 8.80 5.25
C GLY A 182 10.35 8.75 3.77
N THR A 183 10.70 7.58 3.30
CA THR A 183 11.21 7.39 1.94
C THR A 183 10.08 7.52 0.92
N GLY A 184 10.43 7.69 -0.34
CA GLY A 184 9.47 7.63 -1.42
C GLY A 184 8.93 6.21 -1.59
N VAL A 185 9.85 5.24 -1.64
CA VAL A 185 9.59 3.80 -1.67
C VAL A 185 10.57 3.10 -0.72
N THR A 186 10.04 2.29 0.20
CA THR A 186 10.81 1.40 1.07
C THR A 186 10.47 -0.05 0.76
N PHE A 187 11.50 -0.90 0.78
CA PHE A 187 11.36 -2.35 0.85
C PHE A 187 11.80 -2.83 2.24
N GLY A 188 10.86 -3.34 3.03
CA GLY A 188 11.09 -3.80 4.40
C GLY A 188 12.04 -4.99 4.49
N PRO A 189 12.63 -5.28 5.66
CA PRO A 189 13.56 -6.40 5.83
C PRO A 189 12.91 -7.77 5.54
N GLU A 190 11.61 -7.90 5.78
CA GLU A 190 10.82 -9.11 5.47
C GLU A 190 10.64 -9.33 3.96
N PHE A 191 10.81 -8.28 3.15
CA PHE A 191 10.72 -8.32 1.70
C PHE A 191 11.84 -9.16 1.06
N ALA A 192 13.01 -9.18 1.70
CA ALA A 192 14.20 -9.76 1.11
C ALA A 192 14.25 -11.30 1.17
N ALA A 193 13.35 -11.98 1.89
CA ALA A 193 13.36 -13.44 2.04
C ALA A 193 12.54 -14.21 0.99
N GLY A 194 11.71 -13.53 0.19
CA GLY A 194 10.70 -14.17 -0.67
C GLY A 194 10.74 -13.81 -2.15
N MET A 195 11.44 -12.74 -2.52
CA MET A 195 11.42 -12.26 -3.89
C MET A 195 12.20 -13.17 -4.84
N THR A 196 11.55 -13.59 -5.91
CA THR A 196 12.19 -14.29 -7.03
C THR A 196 12.48 -13.39 -8.23
N SER A 197 11.95 -12.16 -8.31
CA SER A 197 12.30 -11.18 -9.36
C SER A 197 11.69 -9.78 -9.11
N ILE A 198 12.50 -8.73 -9.20
CA ILE A 198 12.12 -7.30 -9.39
C ILE A 198 12.25 -6.92 -10.88
N ASP A 199 12.63 -7.87 -11.74
CA ASP A 199 13.64 -7.64 -12.78
C ASP A 199 13.22 -6.75 -13.97
N ASP A 200 11.93 -6.47 -14.21
CA ASP A 200 11.51 -5.69 -15.40
C ASP A 200 10.38 -4.66 -15.15
N MET A 201 10.02 -4.42 -13.89
CA MET A 201 8.65 -4.00 -13.56
C MET A 201 8.55 -2.63 -12.89
N HIS A 202 9.66 -1.95 -12.65
CA HIS A 202 9.72 -0.63 -12.02
C HIS A 202 10.18 0.44 -13.00
N HIS A 203 9.24 1.20 -13.58
CA HIS A 203 9.60 2.21 -14.58
C HIS A 203 8.75 3.48 -14.50
N ASN A 204 9.34 4.61 -14.88
CA ASN A 204 8.66 5.91 -15.01
C ASN A 204 8.03 6.44 -13.71
N ASN A 205 8.57 6.06 -12.55
CA ASN A 205 8.13 6.58 -11.26
C ASN A 205 8.80 7.92 -10.95
N ILE A 206 8.05 8.85 -10.35
CA ILE A 206 8.53 10.14 -9.86
C ILE A 206 8.66 10.06 -8.35
N ILE A 207 9.89 10.03 -7.85
CA ILE A 207 10.17 10.01 -6.42
C ILE A 207 10.87 11.31 -6.01
N ASN A 208 10.18 12.14 -5.24
CA ASN A 208 10.70 13.38 -4.68
C ASN A 208 10.51 13.37 -3.16
N ASN A 209 11.19 12.42 -2.52
CA ASN A 209 11.36 12.36 -1.08
C ASN A 209 12.86 12.33 -0.82
N ASN A 210 13.39 13.09 0.12
CA ASN A 210 14.80 12.98 0.50
C ASN A 210 15.01 13.19 2.00
N PRO A 211 14.38 12.38 2.88
CA PRO A 211 14.77 12.40 4.27
C PRO A 211 16.19 11.84 4.39
N GLY A 212 17.14 12.68 4.78
CA GLY A 212 18.48 12.22 5.16
C GLY A 212 19.43 11.83 4.02
N GLY A 213 19.19 12.22 2.77
CA GLY A 213 20.15 12.04 1.67
C GLY A 213 20.06 10.72 0.91
N ASN A 214 19.07 9.86 1.22
CA ASN A 214 18.89 8.55 0.59
C ASN A 214 18.09 8.59 -0.73
N CYS A 215 17.95 9.75 -1.36
CA CYS A 215 17.34 9.87 -2.70
C CYS A 215 15.92 9.29 -2.80
N GLY A 216 15.20 9.22 -1.68
CA GLY A 216 13.82 8.73 -1.64
C GLY A 216 13.65 7.23 -1.81
N LEU A 217 14.76 6.47 -1.81
CA LEU A 217 14.74 5.02 -1.89
C LEU A 217 15.55 4.46 -0.72
N GLN A 218 14.89 3.67 0.13
CA GLN A 218 15.61 2.88 1.13
C GLN A 218 15.50 1.41 0.78
N ASN A 219 16.66 0.80 0.69
CA ASN A 219 16.79 -0.58 0.31
C ASN A 219 17.64 -1.33 1.33
N ASN A 220 17.03 -2.29 2.03
CA ASN A 220 17.70 -3.15 2.99
C ASN A 220 18.12 -4.51 2.37
N PHE A 221 18.42 -4.61 1.06
CA PHE A 221 18.86 -5.86 0.40
C PHE A 221 20.23 -6.42 0.85
N GLN A 222 20.86 -5.90 1.89
CA GLN A 222 22.27 -6.19 2.22
C GLN A 222 22.62 -7.65 2.55
N ASN A 223 21.71 -8.64 2.47
CA ASN A 223 22.05 -10.02 2.85
C ASN A 223 21.32 -11.19 2.16
N ASN A 224 20.52 -10.99 1.09
CA ASN A 224 19.62 -12.06 0.62
C ASN A 224 19.75 -12.48 -0.85
N GLY A 225 20.91 -12.27 -1.48
CA GLY A 225 21.17 -12.83 -2.82
C GLY A 225 20.34 -12.22 -3.96
N VAL A 226 19.62 -11.12 -3.70
CA VAL A 226 18.97 -10.30 -4.73
C VAL A 226 20.08 -9.63 -5.54
N THR A 227 20.28 -10.08 -6.78
CA THR A 227 21.09 -9.36 -7.76
C THR A 227 20.47 -7.98 -7.95
N THR A 228 21.11 -6.95 -7.39
CA THR A 228 20.70 -5.57 -7.62
C THR A 228 20.97 -5.24 -9.09
N HIS A 229 19.96 -5.43 -9.93
CA HIS A 229 20.03 -5.08 -11.34
C HIS A 229 20.03 -3.56 -11.50
N THR A 230 20.95 -3.06 -12.33
CA THR A 230 21.17 -1.64 -12.62
C THR A 230 19.95 -0.94 -13.20
N ASP A 231 19.02 -1.69 -13.81
CA ASP A 231 17.87 -1.17 -14.55
C ASP A 231 16.77 -0.62 -13.62
N PHE A 232 16.67 -1.14 -12.39
CA PHE A 232 15.78 -0.57 -11.36
C PHE A 232 16.13 0.89 -11.08
N TRP A 233 17.42 1.19 -10.99
CA TRP A 233 17.92 2.53 -10.67
C TRP A 233 17.91 3.47 -11.89
N GLY A 234 18.06 2.92 -13.11
CA GLY A 234 18.07 3.70 -14.34
C GLY A 234 16.71 4.30 -14.75
N ASN A 235 15.61 3.70 -14.29
CA ASN A 235 14.25 4.09 -14.70
C ASN A 235 13.47 4.90 -13.64
N MET A 236 14.13 5.29 -12.54
CA MET A 236 13.53 6.10 -11.49
C MET A 236 13.96 7.56 -11.62
N TYR A 237 12.99 8.45 -11.79
CA TYR A 237 13.26 9.89 -11.73
C TYR A 237 13.24 10.35 -10.27
N ILE A 238 14.43 10.67 -9.75
CA ILE A 238 14.60 11.15 -8.38
C ILE A 238 14.82 12.66 -8.41
N ALA A 239 13.78 13.46 -8.15
CA ALA A 239 13.97 14.88 -7.99
C ALA A 239 14.45 15.17 -6.56
N GLY A 240 15.65 15.74 -6.41
CA GLY A 240 16.02 16.41 -5.17
C GLY A 240 15.43 17.82 -5.09
N PRO A 241 15.32 18.44 -3.90
CA PRO A 241 14.93 19.84 -3.78
C PRO A 241 15.88 20.74 -4.59
N GLY A 242 15.37 21.37 -5.64
CA GLY A 242 16.14 22.30 -6.50
C GLY A 242 16.83 21.69 -7.73
N ALA A 243 16.64 20.40 -8.03
CA ALA A 243 17.18 19.79 -9.25
C ALA A 243 16.23 19.94 -10.45
N ASN A 244 16.77 20.27 -11.62
CA ASN A 244 16.07 20.26 -12.90
C ASN A 244 15.67 18.82 -13.28
N PRO A 245 14.51 18.57 -13.94
CA PRO A 245 14.11 17.27 -14.48
C PRO A 245 15.13 16.47 -15.28
N ALA A 246 16.21 17.09 -15.75
CA ALA A 246 17.28 16.41 -16.46
C ALA A 246 18.50 16.01 -15.59
N ASP A 247 18.61 16.50 -14.34
CA ASP A 247 19.92 16.60 -13.66
C ASP A 247 20.07 15.75 -12.38
N ALA A 248 19.14 14.86 -12.04
CA ALA A 248 19.19 14.12 -10.76
C ALA A 248 19.14 12.59 -10.93
N LEU A 249 20.11 12.05 -11.66
CA LEU A 249 20.65 10.74 -11.30
C LEU A 249 21.49 10.96 -10.04
N CYS A 250 20.93 10.63 -8.88
CA CYS A 250 21.71 10.57 -7.64
C CYS A 250 23.00 9.82 -7.93
N GLY A 251 24.14 10.46 -7.66
CA GLY A 251 25.45 9.95 -8.03
C GLY A 251 25.55 8.49 -7.65
N MET A 252 25.49 7.60 -8.66
CA MET A 252 25.75 6.19 -8.49
C MET A 252 27.22 6.07 -8.11
N THR A 253 27.54 6.23 -6.82
CA THR A 253 28.65 5.49 -6.25
C THR A 253 28.27 4.04 -6.44
N THR A 254 28.80 3.45 -7.50
CA THR A 254 28.87 2.01 -7.73
C THR A 254 28.88 1.30 -6.39
N ILE A 255 27.78 0.63 -6.05
CA ILE A 255 27.79 -0.38 -5.01
C ILE A 255 28.76 -1.42 -5.54
N ALA A 256 30.01 -1.36 -5.07
CA ALA A 256 31.03 -2.32 -5.46
C ALA A 256 30.57 -3.67 -4.91
N ASN A 257 29.99 -4.50 -5.78
CA ASN A 257 29.79 -5.91 -5.51
C ASN A 257 31.16 -6.48 -5.13
N THR A 258 31.39 -6.64 -3.84
CA THR A 258 32.58 -7.33 -3.36
C THR A 258 32.35 -8.79 -3.71
N PRO A 259 33.12 -9.39 -4.64
CA PRO A 259 32.88 -10.76 -5.03
C PRO A 259 33.05 -11.65 -3.79
N THR A 260 32.00 -12.37 -3.40
CA THR A 260 32.13 -13.47 -2.45
C THR A 260 32.94 -14.55 -3.15
N THR A 261 34.25 -14.59 -2.90
CA THR A 261 35.07 -15.74 -3.24
C THR A 261 34.58 -16.90 -2.39
N SER A 262 33.84 -17.83 -3.00
CA SER A 262 33.63 -19.15 -2.42
C SER A 262 35.00 -19.83 -2.33
N MET A 263 35.52 -20.00 -1.13
CA MET A 263 36.62 -20.94 -0.89
C MET A 263 36.05 -22.35 -1.03
N ASN A 264 36.56 -23.10 -1.99
CA ASN A 264 36.44 -24.56 -2.04
C ASN A 264 37.24 -25.20 -0.90
#